data_AF-T1IT61-F1
#
_entry.id   AF-T1IT61-F1
#
_cell.length_a   1.000
_cell.length_b   1.000
_cell.length_c   1.000
_cell.angle_alpha   90.00
_cell.angle_beta   90.00
_cell.angle_gamma   90.00
#
_symmetry.space_group_name_H-M   'P 1'
#
loop_
_entity.id
_entity.type
_entity.pdbx_description
1 polymer ?
#
loop_
_entity_poly.entity_id
_entity_poly.type
_entity_poly.pdbx_seq_one_letter_code
_entity_poly.pdbx_strand_id
1 'polypeptide(L)'
;MWTTIKSVGISQFKWWSMKPIWFIVYRLLIAAYVTTHLCLRAIYSMQIYNQIIVAKVPTILKISWVFTNLSTSTSILITAVYWIFLYPDGTSTLDYGNIQIHAINSVVIVLDLIIISIPFRLFHFYQPLLFGLSYLIFNLIYWIITNEVIYSILDWQKVTKSSIFVIVMLFFGILFHLLAFILNEREFFIQSLTVALIFSWKNTVVENNRFRAMIPGHLLKALKLPR
;
A
#
# COMPACT_ATOMS: atom_id res chain seq x y z
N MET A 1 29.41 -15.73 27.83
CA MET A 1 28.15 -15.67 27.06
C MET A 1 28.39 -15.63 25.54
N TRP A 2 29.39 -14.90 25.04
CA TRP A 2 29.77 -14.86 23.61
C TRP A 2 30.38 -16.16 23.04
N THR A 3 31.02 -16.98 23.87
CA THR A 3 31.61 -18.26 23.45
C THR A 3 30.57 -19.36 23.17
N THR A 4 29.39 -19.26 23.79
CA THR A 4 28.33 -20.27 23.70
C THR A 4 27.49 -20.15 22.42
N ILE A 5 27.43 -18.97 21.78
CA ILE A 5 26.64 -18.78 20.54
C ILE A 5 27.37 -19.38 19.33
N LYS A 6 28.71 -19.33 19.30
CA LYS A 6 29.51 -19.97 18.24
C LYS A 6 29.46 -21.50 18.30
N SER A 7 29.23 -22.10 19.48
CA SER A 7 29.22 -23.56 19.66
C SER A 7 27.91 -24.25 19.25
N VAL A 8 26.85 -23.50 18.92
CA VAL A 8 25.53 -24.07 18.54
C VAL A 8 25.41 -24.33 17.03
N GLY A 9 26.48 -24.20 16.24
CA GLY A 9 26.43 -24.45 14.79
C GLY A 9 25.57 -23.45 14.00
N ILE A 10 25.04 -22.40 14.66
CA ILE A 10 24.29 -21.29 14.05
C ILE A 10 25.18 -20.47 13.10
N SER A 11 26.50 -20.63 13.17
CA SER A 11 27.46 -20.02 12.23
C SER A 11 27.32 -20.52 10.78
N GLN A 12 26.59 -21.61 10.53
CA GLN A 12 26.27 -22.08 9.18
C GLN A 12 24.88 -21.68 8.69
N PHE A 13 24.05 -21.04 9.52
CA PHE A 13 22.86 -20.35 9.02
C PHE A 13 23.37 -19.18 8.19
N LYS A 14 23.39 -19.35 6.88
CA LYS A 14 23.93 -18.40 5.91
C LYS A 14 22.96 -17.21 5.83
N TRP A 15 23.06 -16.29 6.79
CA TRP A 15 22.17 -15.14 7.02
C TRP A 15 22.03 -14.19 5.81
N TRP A 16 22.97 -14.24 4.85
CA TRP A 16 22.82 -13.63 3.51
C TRP A 16 21.58 -14.12 2.73
N SER A 17 20.97 -15.23 3.12
CA SER A 17 19.65 -15.69 2.64
C SER A 17 18.44 -14.93 3.23
N MET A 18 18.62 -14.02 4.20
CA MET A 18 17.54 -13.25 4.80
C MET A 18 17.22 -11.91 4.10
N LYS A 19 18.14 -11.35 3.29
CA LYS A 19 17.80 -10.26 2.35
C LYS A 19 16.62 -10.69 1.43
N PRO A 20 16.63 -11.92 0.88
CA PRO A 20 15.47 -12.51 0.20
C PRO A 20 14.19 -12.57 1.05
N ILE A 21 14.25 -12.80 2.37
CA ILE A 21 13.04 -12.97 3.18
C ILE A 21 12.23 -11.68 3.25
N TRP A 22 12.86 -10.56 3.57
CA TRP A 22 12.16 -9.27 3.63
C TRP A 22 11.70 -8.82 2.24
N PHE A 23 12.45 -9.17 1.21
CA PHE A 23 12.07 -8.99 -0.18
C PHE A 23 10.86 -9.84 -0.60
N ILE A 24 10.81 -11.10 -0.15
CA ILE A 24 9.67 -12.02 -0.35
C ILE A 24 8.46 -11.53 0.44
N VAL A 25 8.63 -11.16 1.71
CA VAL A 25 7.58 -10.54 2.53
C VAL A 25 7.01 -9.33 1.82
N TYR A 26 7.87 -8.44 1.30
CA TYR A 26 7.44 -7.28 0.55
C TYR A 26 6.66 -7.63 -0.73
N ARG A 27 7.13 -8.61 -1.50
CA ARG A 27 6.40 -9.11 -2.69
C ARG A 27 5.05 -9.74 -2.32
N LEU A 28 4.98 -10.45 -1.21
CA LEU A 28 3.73 -11.00 -0.68
C LEU A 28 2.77 -9.90 -0.22
N LEU A 29 3.28 -8.80 0.34
CA LEU A 29 2.47 -7.62 0.68
C LEU A 29 1.86 -6.97 -0.56
N ILE A 30 2.65 -6.82 -1.64
CA ILE A 30 2.17 -6.29 -2.92
C ILE A 30 1.15 -7.24 -3.56
N ALA A 31 1.42 -8.55 -3.56
CA ALA A 31 0.48 -9.54 -4.08
C ALA A 31 -0.84 -9.55 -3.29
N ALA A 32 -0.77 -9.43 -1.95
CA ALA A 32 -1.93 -9.32 -1.09
C ALA A 32 -2.73 -8.03 -1.36
N TYR A 33 -2.05 -6.91 -1.63
CA TYR A 33 -2.67 -5.65 -2.06
C TYR A 33 -3.44 -5.81 -3.38
N VAL A 34 -2.80 -6.35 -4.43
CA VAL A 34 -3.45 -6.56 -5.73
C VAL A 34 -4.65 -7.51 -5.61
N THR A 35 -4.50 -8.60 -4.84
CA THR A 35 -5.58 -9.56 -4.59
C THR A 35 -6.75 -8.92 -3.82
N THR A 36 -6.44 -8.07 -2.85
CA THR A 36 -7.43 -7.29 -2.09
C THR A 36 -8.25 -6.38 -3.00
N HIS A 37 -7.63 -5.69 -3.94
CA HIS A 37 -8.32 -4.81 -4.87
C HIS A 37 -9.31 -5.54 -5.76
N LEU A 38 -8.93 -6.71 -6.25
CA LEU A 38 -9.83 -7.55 -7.05
C LEU A 38 -11.02 -8.04 -6.19
N CYS A 39 -10.76 -8.44 -4.95
CA CYS A 39 -11.80 -8.90 -4.03
C CYS A 39 -12.76 -7.77 -3.61
N LEU A 40 -12.26 -6.58 -3.27
CA LEU A 40 -13.11 -5.43 -2.92
C LEU A 40 -13.96 -4.99 -4.10
N ARG A 41 -13.40 -4.94 -5.32
CA ARG A 41 -14.16 -4.65 -6.54
C ARG A 41 -15.27 -5.66 -6.81
N ALA A 42 -14.98 -6.94 -6.62
CA ALA A 42 -15.98 -8.00 -6.77
C ALA A 42 -17.11 -7.87 -5.73
N ILE A 43 -16.80 -7.50 -4.50
CA ILE A 43 -17.81 -7.37 -3.43
C ILE A 43 -18.64 -6.10 -3.62
N TYR A 44 -18.03 -4.95 -3.92
CA TYR A 44 -18.76 -3.72 -4.21
C TYR A 44 -19.67 -3.90 -5.44
N SER A 45 -19.17 -4.54 -6.50
CA SER A 45 -19.99 -4.82 -7.69
C SER A 45 -21.16 -5.76 -7.37
N MET A 46 -20.95 -6.80 -6.56
CA MET A 46 -22.02 -7.70 -6.10
C MET A 46 -23.03 -7.02 -5.18
N GLN A 47 -22.60 -6.12 -4.29
CA GLN A 47 -23.49 -5.38 -3.38
C GLN A 47 -24.37 -4.38 -4.14
N ILE A 48 -23.78 -3.63 -5.08
CA ILE A 48 -24.53 -2.73 -5.97
C ILE A 48 -25.50 -3.53 -6.84
N TYR A 49 -25.08 -4.68 -7.37
CA TYR A 49 -25.91 -5.52 -8.22
C TYR A 49 -27.10 -6.15 -7.46
N ASN A 50 -26.88 -6.63 -6.24
CA ASN A 50 -27.90 -7.35 -5.46
C ASN A 50 -28.66 -6.49 -4.43
N GLN A 51 -28.32 -5.21 -4.24
CA GLN A 51 -28.83 -4.36 -3.15
C GLN A 51 -28.69 -4.98 -1.74
N ILE A 52 -27.74 -5.89 -1.55
CA ILE A 52 -27.55 -6.60 -0.28
C ILE A 52 -26.68 -5.76 0.66
N ILE A 53 -27.25 -5.35 1.79
CA ILE A 53 -26.50 -4.77 2.92
C ILE A 53 -25.83 -5.93 3.67
N VAL A 54 -24.50 -6.01 3.60
CA VAL A 54 -23.74 -7.02 4.35
C VAL A 54 -23.61 -6.58 5.81
N ALA A 55 -24.24 -7.31 6.73
CA ALA A 55 -24.28 -6.97 8.16
C ALA A 55 -22.93 -7.06 8.89
N LYS A 56 -21.95 -7.81 8.35
CA LYS A 56 -20.62 -7.98 8.97
C LYS A 56 -19.52 -8.05 7.91
N VAL A 57 -18.52 -7.18 8.02
CA VAL A 57 -17.34 -7.19 7.14
C VAL A 57 -16.53 -8.47 7.37
N PRO A 58 -16.31 -9.31 6.34
CA PRO A 58 -15.49 -10.52 6.44
C PRO A 58 -14.07 -10.24 6.95
N THR A 59 -13.51 -11.15 7.75
CA THR A 59 -12.14 -11.03 8.31
C THR A 59 -11.09 -10.85 7.22
N ILE A 60 -11.22 -11.57 6.11
CA ILE A 60 -10.30 -11.46 4.97
C ILE A 60 -10.20 -10.00 4.47
N LEU A 61 -11.32 -9.26 4.42
CA LEU A 61 -11.31 -7.85 3.99
C LEU A 61 -10.60 -6.94 4.99
N LYS A 62 -10.66 -7.24 6.29
CA LYS A 62 -9.94 -6.47 7.31
C LYS A 62 -8.42 -6.69 7.18
N ILE A 63 -8.00 -7.94 6.98
CA ILE A 63 -6.59 -8.30 6.78
C ILE A 63 -6.06 -7.64 5.49
N SER A 64 -6.81 -7.79 4.41
CA SER A 64 -6.61 -7.14 3.12
C SER A 64 -6.43 -5.62 3.23
N TRP A 65 -7.26 -4.97 4.05
CA TRP A 65 -7.15 -3.53 4.30
C TRP A 65 -5.88 -3.14 5.06
N VAL A 66 -5.45 -3.94 6.04
CA VAL A 66 -4.14 -3.73 6.69
C VAL A 66 -3.01 -3.85 5.67
N PHE A 67 -3.02 -4.89 4.84
CA PHE A 67 -2.02 -5.05 3.78
C PHE A 67 -2.01 -3.91 2.78
N THR A 68 -3.18 -3.32 2.52
CA THR A 68 -3.31 -2.13 1.69
C THR A 68 -2.63 -0.92 2.33
N ASN A 69 -2.88 -0.65 3.61
CA ASN A 69 -2.23 0.45 4.33
C ASN A 69 -0.71 0.28 4.37
N LEU A 70 -0.24 -0.95 4.59
CA LEU A 70 1.18 -1.30 4.57
C LEU A 70 1.78 -1.07 3.19
N SER A 71 1.24 -1.72 2.15
CA SER A 71 1.78 -1.67 0.79
C SER A 71 1.80 -0.24 0.25
N THR A 72 0.70 0.51 0.35
CA THR A 72 0.63 1.89 -0.13
C THR A 72 1.70 2.78 0.49
N SER A 73 1.80 2.79 1.82
CA SER A 73 2.72 3.71 2.52
C SER A 73 4.17 3.29 2.35
N THR A 74 4.45 1.99 2.41
CA THR A 74 5.83 1.46 2.32
C THR A 74 6.38 1.56 0.90
N SER A 75 5.55 1.49 -0.14
CA SER A 75 5.99 1.59 -1.54
C SER A 75 6.58 2.94 -1.88
N ILE A 76 5.94 4.02 -1.44
CA ILE A 76 6.44 5.38 -1.64
C ILE A 76 7.71 5.60 -0.80
N LEU A 77 7.70 5.14 0.46
CA LEU A 77 8.86 5.25 1.34
C LEU A 77 10.08 4.50 0.79
N ILE A 78 9.93 3.23 0.38
CA ILE A 78 11.02 2.40 -0.17
C ILE A 78 11.58 3.00 -1.46
N THR A 79 10.72 3.57 -2.30
CA THR A 79 11.13 4.31 -3.50
C THR A 79 12.01 5.50 -3.12
N ALA A 80 11.52 6.36 -2.20
CA ALA A 80 12.26 7.53 -1.76
C ALA A 80 13.61 7.14 -1.14
N VAL A 81 13.62 6.12 -0.26
CA VAL A 81 14.85 5.65 0.39
C VAL A 81 15.87 5.16 -0.61
N TYR A 82 15.43 4.34 -1.56
CA TYR A 82 16.33 3.77 -2.53
C TYR A 82 16.95 4.86 -3.39
N TRP A 83 16.15 5.70 -4.03
CA TRP A 83 16.68 6.69 -4.97
C TRP A 83 17.45 7.84 -4.30
N ILE A 84 17.11 8.21 -3.06
CA ILE A 84 17.77 9.31 -2.35
C ILE A 84 19.03 8.83 -1.62
N PHE A 85 19.00 7.66 -0.98
CA PHE A 85 20.05 7.24 -0.06
C PHE A 85 20.84 5.99 -0.50
N LEU A 86 20.22 5.00 -1.14
CA LEU A 86 20.89 3.74 -1.46
C LEU A 86 21.51 3.73 -2.86
N TYR A 87 20.80 4.21 -3.87
CA TYR A 87 21.27 4.23 -5.25
C TYR A 87 22.53 5.10 -5.43
N PRO A 88 22.62 6.31 -4.83
CA PRO A 88 23.83 7.12 -4.93
C PRO A 88 25.05 6.56 -4.21
N ASP A 89 24.90 5.59 -3.29
CA ASP A 89 26.03 5.01 -2.56
C ASP A 89 26.87 4.03 -3.41
N GLY A 90 26.41 3.70 -4.62
CA GLY A 90 27.11 2.86 -5.59
C GLY A 90 27.07 1.36 -5.29
N THR A 91 26.41 0.91 -4.22
CA THR A 91 26.28 -0.51 -3.86
C THR A 91 25.16 -1.23 -4.61
N SER A 92 24.28 -0.48 -5.28
CA SER A 92 23.11 -1.01 -5.99
C SER A 92 23.27 -0.96 -7.50
N THR A 93 22.92 -2.04 -8.19
CA THR A 93 22.89 -2.14 -9.66
C THR A 93 21.54 -1.70 -10.22
N LEU A 94 21.53 -1.01 -11.36
CA LEU A 94 20.32 -0.77 -12.15
C LEU A 94 19.93 -2.04 -12.90
N ASP A 95 19.33 -3.00 -12.18
CA ASP A 95 18.72 -4.18 -12.77
C ASP A 95 17.19 -4.14 -12.70
N TYR A 96 16.55 -5.05 -13.43
CA TYR A 96 15.10 -5.16 -13.48
C TYR A 96 14.48 -5.33 -12.09
N GLY A 97 15.12 -6.09 -11.19
CA GLY A 97 14.59 -6.34 -9.85
C GLY A 97 14.55 -5.07 -9.01
N ASN A 98 15.62 -4.28 -9.06
CA ASN A 98 15.72 -3.01 -8.34
C ASN A 98 14.76 -1.96 -8.91
N ILE A 99 14.66 -1.83 -10.24
CA ILE A 99 13.70 -0.91 -10.88
C ILE A 99 12.26 -1.31 -10.53
N GLN A 100 11.94 -2.61 -10.56
CA GLN A 100 10.61 -3.10 -10.24
C GLN A 100 10.19 -2.70 -8.82
N ILE A 101 11.05 -2.91 -7.83
CA ILE A 101 10.73 -2.72 -6.41
C ILE A 101 10.80 -1.27 -5.98
N HIS A 102 11.76 -0.52 -6.52
CA HIS A 102 12.06 0.82 -6.08
C HIS A 102 11.50 1.91 -6.99
N ALA A 103 10.88 1.58 -8.13
CA ALA A 103 10.23 2.57 -8.99
C ALA A 103 8.86 2.13 -9.48
N ILE A 104 8.77 1.01 -10.21
CA ILE A 104 7.51 0.59 -10.84
C ILE A 104 6.41 0.37 -9.79
N ASN A 105 6.77 -0.24 -8.66
CA ASN A 105 5.81 -0.50 -7.60
C ASN A 105 5.17 0.77 -7.01
N SER A 106 5.92 1.85 -6.79
CA SER A 106 5.32 3.12 -6.31
C SER A 106 4.49 3.80 -7.39
N VAL A 107 4.89 3.71 -8.67
CA VAL A 107 4.09 4.21 -9.79
C VAL A 107 2.72 3.53 -9.82
N VAL A 108 2.66 2.21 -9.71
CA VAL A 108 1.40 1.45 -9.67
C VAL A 108 0.53 1.90 -8.49
N ILE A 109 1.12 2.02 -7.30
CA ILE A 109 0.40 2.44 -6.07
C ILE A 109 -0.16 3.87 -6.22
N VAL A 110 0.62 4.80 -6.77
CA VAL A 110 0.19 6.19 -6.99
C VAL A 110 -0.93 6.25 -8.02
N LEU A 111 -0.82 5.50 -9.13
CA LEU A 111 -1.89 5.39 -10.11
C LEU A 111 -3.16 4.79 -9.49
N ASP A 112 -3.04 3.77 -8.65
CA ASP A 112 -4.18 3.19 -7.95
C ASP A 112 -4.85 4.18 -7.00
N LEU A 113 -4.07 5.00 -6.28
CA LEU A 113 -4.58 6.05 -5.40
C LEU A 113 -5.33 7.15 -6.18
N ILE A 114 -4.88 7.47 -7.39
CA ILE A 114 -5.50 8.49 -8.26
C ILE A 114 -6.72 7.92 -9.00
N ILE A 115 -6.75 6.63 -9.32
CA ILE A 115 -7.81 6.06 -10.16
C ILE A 115 -8.93 5.39 -9.34
N ILE A 116 -8.63 4.80 -8.18
CA ILE A 116 -9.45 3.70 -7.62
C ILE A 116 -10.23 4.05 -6.33
N SER A 117 -10.04 5.19 -5.67
CA SER A 117 -10.71 5.56 -4.39
C SER A 117 -10.86 4.40 -3.40
N ILE A 118 -9.80 4.11 -2.66
CA ILE A 118 -9.82 3.03 -1.66
C ILE A 118 -10.07 3.67 -0.29
N PRO A 119 -10.83 3.13 0.66
CA PRO A 119 -10.92 3.75 1.99
C PRO A 119 -9.58 3.71 2.75
N PHE A 120 -8.75 4.74 2.57
CA PHE A 120 -7.49 4.96 3.28
C PHE A 120 -7.75 5.90 4.45
N ARG A 121 -7.33 5.55 5.66
CA ARG A 121 -7.70 6.30 6.88
C ARG A 121 -6.46 6.79 7.61
N LEU A 122 -6.36 8.10 7.80
CA LEU A 122 -5.22 8.76 8.43
C LEU A 122 -4.79 8.15 9.77
N PHE A 123 -5.75 7.76 10.62
CA PHE A 123 -5.46 7.20 11.95
C PHE A 123 -4.73 5.84 11.94
N HIS A 124 -4.55 5.21 10.77
CA HIS A 124 -3.88 3.92 10.64
C HIS A 124 -2.41 4.02 10.24
N PHE A 125 -1.82 5.22 10.35
CA PHE A 125 -0.39 5.45 10.10
C PHE A 125 0.52 4.58 10.96
N TYR A 126 0.05 4.11 12.13
CA TYR A 126 0.81 3.21 13.00
C TYR A 126 1.09 1.85 12.33
N GLN A 127 0.23 1.39 11.40
CA GLN A 127 0.40 0.09 10.73
C GLN A 127 1.72 0.04 9.94
N PRO A 128 1.98 0.94 8.96
CA PRO A 128 3.25 0.94 8.24
C PRO A 128 4.46 1.28 9.14
N LEU A 129 4.28 2.08 10.20
CA LEU A 129 5.36 2.35 11.15
C LEU A 129 5.78 1.10 11.94
N LEU A 130 4.81 0.34 12.46
CA LEU A 130 5.10 -0.91 13.16
C LEU A 130 5.78 -1.93 12.24
N PHE A 131 5.38 -1.97 10.96
CA PHE A 131 6.06 -2.79 9.97
C PHE A 131 7.53 -2.36 9.77
N GLY A 132 7.78 -1.06 9.59
CA GLY A 132 9.14 -0.52 9.50
C GLY A 132 9.98 -0.77 10.76
N LEU A 133 9.40 -0.57 11.94
CA LEU A 133 10.05 -0.85 13.22
C LEU A 133 10.40 -2.34 13.38
N SER A 134 9.54 -3.25 12.91
CA SER A 134 9.85 -4.68 12.96
C SER A 134 11.08 -5.03 12.11
N TYR A 135 11.22 -4.40 10.94
CA TYR A 135 12.43 -4.51 10.13
C TYR A 135 13.66 -3.92 10.83
N LEU A 136 13.52 -2.75 11.49
CA LEU A 136 14.63 -2.12 12.22
C LEU A 136 15.11 -2.96 13.40
N ILE A 137 14.19 -3.57 14.15
CA ILE A 137 14.51 -4.51 15.23
C ILE A 137 15.27 -5.70 14.66
N PHE A 138 14.77 -6.29 13.56
CA PHE A 138 15.48 -7.36 12.87
C PHE A 138 16.89 -6.92 12.44
N ASN A 139 17.03 -5.75 11.82
CA ASN A 139 18.29 -5.23 11.30
C ASN A 139 19.32 -5.03 12.42
N LEU A 140 18.88 -4.51 13.57
CA LEU A 140 19.72 -4.34 14.76
C LEU A 140 20.14 -5.70 15.35
N ILE A 141 19.19 -6.62 15.53
CA ILE A 141 19.48 -7.98 16.04
C ILE A 141 20.46 -8.70 15.11
N TYR A 142 20.24 -8.59 13.80
CA TYR A 142 21.13 -9.16 12.78
C TYR A 142 22.56 -8.67 13.00
N TRP A 143 22.76 -7.35 13.08
CA TRP A 143 24.08 -6.77 13.29
C TRP A 143 24.72 -7.21 14.62
N ILE A 144 23.96 -7.27 15.72
CA ILE A 144 24.47 -7.72 17.03
C ILE A 144 25.02 -9.16 16.94
N ILE A 145 24.36 -10.03 16.17
CA ILE A 145 24.69 -11.45 16.07
C ILE A 145 25.82 -11.70 15.06
N THR A 146 25.76 -11.07 13.89
CA THR A 146 26.66 -11.36 12.76
C THR A 146 27.83 -10.38 12.65
N ASN A 147 27.71 -9.20 13.28
CA ASN A 147 28.59 -8.04 13.08
C ASN A 147 28.65 -7.56 11.62
N GLU A 148 27.65 -7.93 10.80
CA GLU A 148 27.55 -7.56 9.41
C GLU A 148 26.55 -6.42 9.21
N VAL A 149 26.88 -5.51 8.31
CA VAL A 149 26.02 -4.38 7.94
C VAL A 149 25.26 -4.72 6.67
N ILE A 150 23.92 -4.74 6.75
CA ILE A 150 23.05 -5.01 5.59
C ILE A 150 23.06 -3.83 4.62
N TYR A 151 22.92 -2.62 5.15
CA TYR A 151 22.89 -1.35 4.43
C TYR A 151 23.80 -0.35 5.14
N SER A 152 24.67 0.32 4.38
CA SER A 152 25.62 1.33 4.84
C SER A 152 24.96 2.46 5.65
N ILE A 153 23.72 2.82 5.30
CA ILE A 153 22.90 3.85 5.95
C ILE A 153 22.40 3.43 7.35
N LEU A 154 22.37 2.13 7.64
CA LEU A 154 22.04 1.52 8.94
C LEU A 154 23.27 0.81 9.53
N ASP A 155 24.44 1.45 9.41
CA ASP A 155 25.65 1.00 10.05
C ASP A 155 25.59 1.28 11.56
N TRP A 156 25.24 0.25 12.34
CA TRP A 156 25.13 0.35 13.79
C TRP A 156 26.48 0.52 14.51
N GLN A 157 27.62 0.41 13.81
CA GLN A 157 28.90 0.87 14.37
C GLN A 157 28.90 2.41 14.50
N LYS A 158 28.11 3.10 13.67
CA LYS A 158 27.90 4.55 13.67
C LYS A 158 26.51 4.88 14.20
N VAL A 159 26.24 4.49 15.45
CA VAL A 159 24.92 4.58 16.10
C VAL A 159 24.25 5.94 15.91
N THR A 160 24.97 7.05 16.06
CA THR A 160 24.39 8.40 15.89
C THR A 160 23.83 8.63 14.49
N LYS A 161 24.57 8.25 13.43
CA LYS A 161 24.12 8.42 12.04
C LYS A 161 22.91 7.53 11.73
N SER A 162 22.97 6.27 12.15
CA SER A 162 21.89 5.30 11.94
C SER A 162 20.61 5.68 12.69
N SER A 163 20.74 6.17 13.93
CA SER A 163 19.60 6.65 14.72
C SER A 163 18.93 7.88 14.10
N ILE A 164 19.73 8.84 13.60
CA ILE A 164 19.19 10.01 12.87
C ILE A 164 18.42 9.55 11.63
N PHE A 165 19.00 8.62 10.86
CA PHE A 165 18.35 8.07 9.67
C PHE A 165 17.00 7.40 10.02
N VAL A 166 16.95 6.61 11.10
CA VAL A 166 15.70 6.00 11.58
C VAL A 166 14.64 7.05 11.92
N ILE A 167 15.00 8.11 12.64
CA ILE A 167 14.06 9.18 13.01
C ILE A 167 13.50 9.86 11.75
N VAL A 168 14.39 10.20 10.82
CA VAL A 168 14.02 10.78 9.51
C VAL A 168 13.07 9.85 8.76
N MET A 169 13.33 8.54 8.79
CA MET A 169 12.48 7.54 8.15
C MET A 169 11.10 7.38 8.77
N LEU A 170 11.00 7.43 10.09
CA LEU A 170 9.70 7.41 10.77
C LEU A 170 8.89 8.67 10.43
N PHE A 171 9.54 9.83 10.40
CA PHE A 171 8.90 11.08 9.97
C PHE A 171 8.39 11.01 8.53
N PHE A 172 9.23 10.59 7.58
CA PHE A 172 8.81 10.41 6.18
C PHE A 172 7.74 9.33 6.03
N GLY A 173 7.76 8.27 6.83
CA GLY A 173 6.71 7.26 6.85
C GLY A 173 5.34 7.85 7.18
N ILE A 174 5.27 8.74 8.19
CA ILE A 174 4.04 9.48 8.52
C ILE A 174 3.65 10.42 7.39
N LEU A 175 4.61 11.17 6.83
CA LEU A 175 4.37 12.11 5.75
C LEU A 175 3.81 11.41 4.50
N PHE A 176 4.38 10.28 4.08
CA PHE A 176 3.90 9.53 2.91
C PHE A 176 2.55 8.88 3.17
N HIS A 177 2.26 8.43 4.40
CA HIS A 177 0.93 7.98 4.76
C HIS A 177 -0.10 9.11 4.67
N LEU A 178 0.25 10.31 5.12
CA LEU A 178 -0.61 11.49 4.99
C LEU A 178 -0.83 11.89 3.52
N LEU A 179 0.21 11.84 2.69
CA LEU A 179 0.09 12.10 1.25
C LEU A 179 -0.83 11.08 0.58
N ALA A 180 -0.68 9.79 0.88
CA ALA A 180 -1.56 8.75 0.38
C ALA A 180 -3.02 8.98 0.82
N PHE A 181 -3.25 9.39 2.06
CA PHE A 181 -4.57 9.76 2.55
C PHE A 181 -5.18 10.94 1.77
N ILE A 182 -4.42 12.02 1.56
CA ILE A 182 -4.90 13.21 0.83
C ILE A 182 -5.24 12.88 -0.62
N LEU A 183 -4.39 12.12 -1.31
CA LEU A 183 -4.63 11.70 -2.69
C LEU A 183 -5.93 10.90 -2.80
N ASN A 184 -6.17 10.03 -1.81
CA ASN A 184 -7.32 9.16 -1.79
C ASN A 184 -8.65 9.86 -1.44
N GLU A 185 -8.65 10.80 -0.49
CA GLU A 185 -9.85 11.56 -0.09
C GLU A 185 -10.41 12.38 -1.27
N ARG A 186 -9.53 12.93 -2.12
CA ARG A 186 -9.92 13.67 -3.33
C ARG A 186 -10.77 12.79 -4.26
N GLU A 187 -10.33 11.56 -4.49
CA GLU A 187 -11.02 10.65 -5.39
C GLU A 187 -12.32 10.12 -4.79
N PHE A 188 -12.36 9.83 -3.48
CA PHE A 188 -13.59 9.44 -2.81
C PHE A 188 -14.67 10.52 -2.96
N PHE A 189 -14.28 11.80 -2.85
CA PHE A 189 -15.16 12.94 -3.09
C PHE A 189 -15.64 13.01 -4.56
N ILE A 190 -14.73 12.88 -5.54
CA ILE A 190 -15.06 12.91 -6.98
C ILE A 190 -16.03 11.79 -7.36
N GLN A 191 -15.78 10.56 -6.90
CA GLN A 191 -16.65 9.41 -7.19
C GLN A 191 -18.02 9.58 -6.53
N SER A 192 -18.06 10.03 -5.28
CA SER A 192 -19.32 10.30 -4.56
C SER A 192 -20.14 11.38 -5.25
N LEU A 193 -19.50 12.44 -5.73
CA LEU A 193 -20.15 13.50 -6.51
C LEU A 193 -20.67 12.96 -7.85
N THR A 194 -19.87 12.18 -8.57
CA THR A 194 -20.26 11.58 -9.87
C THR A 194 -21.49 10.69 -9.72
N VAL A 195 -21.52 9.83 -8.69
CA VAL A 195 -22.67 8.98 -8.39
C VAL A 195 -23.89 9.83 -8.03
N ALA A 196 -23.73 10.85 -7.17
CA ALA A 196 -24.82 11.76 -6.80
C ALA A 196 -25.40 12.50 -8.02
N LEU A 197 -24.56 12.96 -8.95
CA LEU A 197 -24.98 13.60 -10.20
C LEU A 197 -25.73 12.64 -11.12
N ILE A 198 -25.28 11.38 -11.25
CA ILE A 198 -25.98 10.36 -12.03
C ILE A 198 -27.36 10.07 -11.44
N PHE A 199 -27.47 9.91 -10.11
CA PHE A 199 -28.76 9.70 -9.45
C PHE A 199 -29.67 10.92 -9.57
N SER A 200 -29.14 12.13 -9.37
CA SER A 200 -29.89 13.38 -9.52
C SER A 200 -30.42 13.52 -10.95
N TRP A 201 -29.58 13.32 -11.96
CA TRP A 201 -29.97 13.33 -13.37
C TRP A 201 -31.04 12.28 -13.66
N LYS A 202 -30.86 11.05 -13.16
CA LYS A 202 -31.83 9.96 -13.34
C LYS A 202 -33.20 10.33 -12.76
N ASN A 203 -33.23 10.93 -11.56
CA ASN A 203 -34.47 11.37 -10.94
C ASN A 203 -35.12 12.53 -11.72
N THR A 204 -34.34 13.52 -12.16
CA THR A 204 -34.85 14.63 -12.98
C THR A 204 -35.43 14.15 -14.31
N VAL A 205 -34.82 13.17 -14.96
CA VAL A 205 -35.32 12.58 -16.21
C VAL A 205 -36.63 11.79 -15.99
N VAL A 206 -36.76 11.11 -14.85
CA VAL A 206 -37.99 10.38 -14.50
C VAL A 206 -39.13 11.35 -14.19
N GLU A 207 -38.87 12.42 -13.45
CA GLU A 207 -39.90 13.39 -13.03
C GLU A 207 -40.30 14.36 -14.15
N ASN A 208 -39.41 14.63 -15.12
CA ASN A 208 -39.67 15.59 -16.19
C ASN A 208 -39.97 14.91 -17.54
N ASN A 209 -41.27 14.80 -17.85
CA ASN A 209 -41.78 14.21 -19.10
C ASN A 209 -41.19 14.84 -20.38
N ARG A 210 -40.75 16.11 -20.36
CA ARG A 210 -40.12 16.75 -21.54
C ARG A 210 -38.72 16.19 -21.81
N PHE A 211 -37.90 16.00 -20.78
CA PHE A 211 -36.57 15.40 -20.94
C PHE A 211 -36.66 13.92 -21.31
N ARG A 212 -37.62 13.20 -20.73
CA ARG A 212 -37.89 11.80 -21.05
C ARG A 212 -38.23 11.59 -22.53
N ALA A 213 -38.99 12.51 -23.13
CA ALA A 213 -39.36 12.48 -24.54
C ALA A 213 -38.19 12.75 -25.51
N MET A 214 -37.08 13.35 -25.03
CA MET A 214 -35.87 13.61 -25.82
C MET A 214 -34.91 12.41 -25.86
N ILE A 215 -35.14 11.37 -25.05
CA ILE A 215 -34.25 10.21 -24.96
C ILE A 215 -34.70 9.12 -25.94
N PRO A 216 -33.82 8.62 -26.82
CA PRO A 216 -34.13 7.50 -27.71
C PRO A 216 -34.61 6.25 -26.95
N GLY A 217 -35.67 5.60 -27.45
CA GLY A 217 -36.34 4.48 -26.78
C GLY A 217 -35.45 3.28 -26.43
N HIS A 218 -34.37 3.04 -27.18
CA HIS A 218 -33.40 1.98 -26.88
C HIS A 218 -32.55 2.28 -25.64
N LEU A 219 -32.24 3.56 -25.37
CA LEU A 219 -31.51 4.00 -24.17
C LEU A 219 -32.41 3.97 -22.93
N LEU A 220 -33.70 4.32 -23.07
CA LEU A 220 -34.69 4.20 -21.99
C LEU A 220 -34.81 2.75 -21.47
N LYS A 221 -34.78 1.76 -22.38
CA LYS A 221 -34.76 0.32 -22.02
C LYS A 221 -33.47 -0.10 -21.30
N ALA A 222 -32.32 0.39 -21.75
CA ALA A 222 -31.02 0.08 -21.13
C ALA A 222 -30.91 0.65 -19.70
N LEU A 223 -31.52 1.80 -19.43
CA LEU A 223 -31.47 2.48 -18.13
C LEU A 223 -32.44 1.93 -17.07
N LYS A 224 -33.29 0.94 -17.41
CA LYS A 224 -34.32 0.34 -16.54
C LYS A 224 -35.18 1.40 -15.81
N LEU A 225 -35.54 2.50 -16.48
CA LEU A 225 -36.42 3.51 -15.91
C LEU A 225 -37.87 2.98 -15.88
N PRO A 226 -38.64 3.20 -14.79
CA PRO A 226 -40.05 2.77 -14.73
C PRO A 226 -40.84 3.42 -15.87
N ARG A 227 -41.82 2.68 -16.42
CA ARG A 227 -42.71 3.18 -17.47
C ARG A 227 -43.60 4.28 -16.93
#